data_AF-A0A2R9ARM7-F1
#
_entry.id   AF-A0A2R9ARM7-F1
#
_cell.length_a   1.000
_cell.length_b   1.000
_cell.length_c   1.000
_cell.angle_alpha   90.00
_cell.angle_beta   90.00
_cell.angle_gamma   90.00
#
_symmetry.space_group_name_H-M   'P 1'
#
loop_
_entity.id
_entity.type
_entity.pdbx_description
1 polymer ?
#
loop_
_entity_poly.entity_id
_entity_poly.type
_entity_poly.pdbx_seq_one_letter_code
_entity_poly.pdbx_strand_id
1 'polypeptide(L)'
;MVLLETCCGALPALVMSKGHRIEEVPELPLVVEDKVEGYKKTKEAVSLLKKFKAWNDIKKDYASQRMRAGKGKMRNRHCIQCTGPYIIYNEDNGIIKAFRNIPGITLLNVSKLNILKLAPGGHVGLFCIWTKSAFQKLDEFNGTWRKAASLKSNYNLPIHKMINTDLSRILKSPEIQRIHRRVLKKNPLKNLRIMLKLNLHNTILRQARNHKLWVDKAAAAAEALEAKSDEKAVAGKKPVVGKKGKKIAVGFKKQKKPLVGKKAAATKKPVPEKKPAEKKPTTEERSLLHKLLNLIIP
;
A
#
# COMPACT_ATOMS: atom_id res chain seq x y z
N MET A 1 15.62 12.86 -16.52
CA MET A 1 15.90 13.55 -15.23
C MET A 1 15.29 14.95 -15.20
N VAL A 2 15.56 15.83 -16.18
CA VAL A 2 14.89 17.15 -16.32
C VAL A 2 13.35 17.05 -16.26
N LEU A 3 12.77 16.03 -16.89
CA LEU A 3 11.33 15.77 -16.87
C LEU A 3 10.78 15.44 -15.47
N LEU A 4 11.54 14.70 -14.67
CA LEU A 4 11.12 14.32 -13.32
C LEU A 4 11.03 15.56 -12.43
N GLU A 5 11.92 16.52 -12.66
CA GLU A 5 11.96 17.71 -11.84
C GLU A 5 10.95 18.78 -12.24
N THR A 6 10.72 18.96 -13.54
CA THR A 6 9.60 19.79 -14.04
C THR A 6 8.25 19.29 -13.52
N CYS A 7 8.07 17.96 -13.45
CA CYS A 7 6.91 17.34 -12.79
C CYS A 7 6.90 17.58 -11.27
N CYS A 8 8.06 17.46 -10.61
CA CYS A 8 8.19 17.69 -9.17
C CYS A 8 7.90 19.14 -8.76
N GLY A 9 8.26 20.12 -9.59
CA GLY A 9 7.96 21.54 -9.37
C GLY A 9 6.47 21.88 -9.47
N ALA A 10 5.66 21.00 -10.06
CA ALA A 10 4.20 21.14 -10.09
C ALA A 10 3.52 20.62 -8.81
N LEU A 11 4.23 19.86 -7.95
CA LEU A 11 3.67 19.30 -6.72
C LEU A 11 3.96 20.23 -5.53
N PRO A 12 2.94 20.88 -4.93
CA PRO A 12 3.14 21.86 -3.85
C PRO A 12 3.87 21.27 -2.65
N ALA A 13 3.55 20.03 -2.28
CA ALA A 13 4.17 19.35 -1.13
C ALA A 13 5.70 19.23 -1.28
N LEU A 14 6.20 18.95 -2.49
CA LEU A 14 7.63 18.80 -2.74
C LEU A 14 8.33 20.17 -2.73
N VAL A 15 7.70 21.19 -3.31
CA VAL A 15 8.21 22.57 -3.30
C VAL A 15 8.29 23.15 -1.89
N MET A 16 7.26 22.92 -1.06
CA MET A 16 7.26 23.32 0.36
C MET A 16 8.31 22.55 1.16
N SER A 17 8.49 21.25 0.90
CA SER A 17 9.48 20.42 1.61
C SER A 17 10.92 20.90 1.41
N LYS A 18 11.22 21.46 0.23
CA LYS A 18 12.52 22.08 -0.05
C LYS A 18 12.72 23.42 0.67
N GLY A 19 11.62 24.03 1.11
CA GLY A 19 11.59 25.22 1.94
C GLY A 19 11.21 26.50 1.20
N HIS A 20 10.67 26.42 -0.02
CA HIS A 20 10.14 27.60 -0.70
C HIS A 20 8.87 28.12 -0.01
N ARG A 21 8.72 29.45 0.07
CA ARG A 21 7.54 30.12 0.67
C ARG A 21 6.45 30.32 -0.40
N ILE A 22 5.59 29.32 -0.55
CA ILE A 22 4.52 29.27 -1.56
C ILE A 22 3.11 29.27 -0.95
N GLU A 23 2.95 29.65 0.32
CA GLU A 23 1.67 29.58 1.03
C GLU A 23 0.58 30.51 0.44
N GLU A 24 0.99 31.68 -0.08
CA GLU A 24 0.07 32.70 -0.65
C GLU A 24 -0.03 32.63 -2.20
N VAL A 25 0.69 31.71 -2.85
CA VAL A 25 0.73 31.63 -4.32
C VAL A 25 -0.58 30.99 -4.81
N PRO A 26 -1.25 31.55 -5.84
CA PRO A 26 -2.59 31.11 -6.25
C PRO A 26 -2.60 29.70 -6.85
N GLU A 27 -1.59 29.35 -7.64
CA GLU A 27 -1.54 28.08 -8.36
C GLU A 27 -0.09 27.58 -8.58
N LEU A 28 0.04 26.26 -8.67
CA LEU A 28 1.26 25.56 -9.06
C LEU A 28 0.88 24.51 -10.12
N PRO A 29 1.52 24.50 -11.30
CA PRO A 29 2.60 25.38 -11.75
C PRO A 29 2.14 26.82 -12.03
N LEU A 30 2.95 27.83 -11.67
CA LEU A 30 2.63 29.23 -11.92
C LEU A 30 3.02 29.61 -13.35
N VAL A 31 2.04 29.99 -14.18
CA VAL A 31 2.23 30.41 -15.57
C VAL A 31 1.85 31.88 -15.73
N VAL A 32 2.70 32.66 -16.38
CA VAL A 32 2.57 34.11 -16.55
C VAL A 32 2.56 34.48 -18.04
N GLU A 33 1.94 35.61 -18.38
CA GLU A 33 1.90 36.13 -19.75
C GLU A 33 3.31 36.40 -20.33
N ASP A 34 3.43 36.29 -21.65
CA ASP A 34 4.70 36.50 -22.37
C ASP A 34 5.20 37.95 -22.32
N LYS A 35 4.36 38.90 -21.89
CA LYS A 35 4.75 40.30 -21.64
C LYS A 35 5.91 40.42 -20.66
N VAL A 36 6.09 39.44 -19.77
CA VAL A 36 7.18 39.40 -18.79
C VAL A 36 8.54 39.28 -19.47
N GLU A 37 8.62 38.65 -20.63
CA GLU A 37 9.88 38.49 -21.37
C GLU A 37 10.43 39.84 -21.86
N GLY A 38 9.54 40.81 -22.10
CA GLY A 38 9.88 42.17 -22.55
C GLY A 38 10.22 43.17 -21.45
N TYR A 39 10.25 42.76 -20.18
CA TYR A 39 10.59 43.66 -19.08
C TYR A 39 12.04 44.14 -19.18
N LYS A 40 12.23 45.45 -19.04
CA LYS A 40 13.56 46.08 -19.10
C LYS A 40 14.04 46.57 -17.74
N LYS A 41 13.10 46.87 -16.82
CA LYS A 41 13.42 47.45 -15.51
C LYS A 41 13.16 46.46 -14.38
N THR A 42 14.06 46.43 -13.40
CA THR A 42 13.95 45.61 -12.19
C THR A 42 12.71 45.97 -11.36
N LYS A 43 12.27 47.23 -11.38
CA LYS A 43 11.06 47.68 -10.66
C LYS A 43 9.79 46.96 -11.14
N GLU A 44 9.68 46.72 -12.44
CA GLU A 44 8.55 46.01 -13.05
C GLU A 44 8.55 44.54 -12.63
N ALA A 45 9.72 43.89 -12.69
CA ALA A 45 9.93 42.53 -12.22
C ALA A 45 9.56 42.34 -10.73
N VAL A 46 9.97 43.27 -9.86
CA VAL A 46 9.63 43.25 -8.43
C VAL A 46 8.12 43.45 -8.22
N SER A 47 7.48 44.34 -8.98
CA SER A 47 6.03 44.55 -8.92
C SER A 47 5.27 43.26 -9.27
N LEU A 48 5.71 42.55 -10.30
CA LEU A 48 5.13 41.28 -10.70
C LEU A 48 5.23 40.22 -9.60
N LEU A 49 6.42 40.02 -9.03
CA LEU A 49 6.64 39.01 -7.99
C LEU A 49 5.83 39.29 -6.73
N LYS A 50 5.57 40.57 -6.41
CA LYS A 50 4.67 40.96 -5.33
C LYS A 50 3.21 40.66 -5.64
N LYS A 51 2.76 40.89 -6.89
CA LYS A 51 1.38 40.58 -7.33
C LYS A 51 1.08 39.09 -7.23
N PHE A 52 2.01 38.24 -7.67
CA PHE A 52 1.87 36.77 -7.60
C PHE A 52 2.31 36.17 -6.25
N LYS A 53 2.54 37.00 -5.23
CA LYS A 53 2.89 36.56 -3.87
C LYS A 53 4.19 35.74 -3.74
N ALA A 54 5.01 35.71 -4.78
CA ALA A 54 6.33 35.08 -4.79
C ALA A 54 7.40 35.89 -4.01
N TRP A 55 7.08 37.12 -3.59
CA TRP A 55 8.02 37.99 -2.89
C TRP A 55 8.47 37.47 -1.52
N ASN A 56 7.63 36.69 -0.83
CA ASN A 56 7.98 36.11 0.47
C ASN A 56 9.17 35.14 0.38
N ASP A 57 9.28 34.40 -0.74
CA ASP A 57 10.41 33.51 -1.00
C ASP A 57 11.71 34.30 -1.22
N ILE A 58 11.62 35.39 -1.97
CA ILE A 58 12.78 36.29 -2.19
C ILE A 58 13.20 36.98 -0.89
N LYS A 59 12.25 37.39 -0.05
CA LYS A 59 12.54 38.00 1.26
C LYS A 59 13.32 37.04 2.16
N LYS A 60 13.00 35.74 2.11
CA LYS A 60 13.77 34.69 2.78
C LYS A 60 15.20 34.63 2.23
N ASP A 61 15.39 34.72 0.91
CA ASP A 61 16.74 34.72 0.33
C ASP A 61 17.57 35.93 0.74
N TYR A 62 16.97 37.13 0.78
CA TYR A 62 17.61 38.32 1.34
C TYR A 62 18.08 38.10 2.78
N ALA A 63 17.22 37.53 3.63
CA ALA A 63 17.57 37.22 5.02
C ALA A 63 18.61 36.10 5.17
N SER A 64 18.74 35.23 4.16
CA SER A 64 19.67 34.09 4.18
C SER A 64 21.13 34.47 3.90
N GLN A 65 21.37 35.67 3.37
CA GLN A 65 22.71 36.10 2.98
C GLN A 65 23.61 36.20 4.20
N ARG A 66 24.65 35.36 4.23
CA ARG A 66 25.62 35.32 5.32
C ARG A 66 27.03 35.05 4.82
N MET A 67 28.02 35.46 5.62
CA MET A 67 29.41 35.16 5.36
C MET A 67 29.69 33.66 5.52
N ARG A 68 30.37 33.07 4.54
CA ARG A 68 30.79 31.67 4.52
C ARG A 68 31.76 31.39 5.66
N ALA A 69 31.51 30.35 6.44
CA ALA A 69 32.45 29.90 7.47
C ALA A 69 33.74 29.33 6.86
N GLY A 70 34.87 29.47 7.58
CA GLY A 70 36.16 28.88 7.22
C GLY A 70 36.94 29.56 6.11
N LYS A 71 37.91 28.83 5.54
CA LYS A 71 38.90 29.33 4.56
C LYS A 71 38.32 29.66 3.17
N GLY A 72 37.03 29.38 2.94
CA GLY A 72 36.36 29.70 1.68
C GLY A 72 36.36 31.20 1.36
N LYS A 73 36.37 32.04 2.40
CA LYS A 73 36.48 33.50 2.28
C LYS A 73 37.73 33.89 1.48
N MET A 74 38.90 33.33 1.83
CA MET A 74 40.17 33.62 1.14
C MET A 74 40.21 33.19 -0.34
N ARG A 75 39.21 32.43 -0.82
CA ARG A 75 39.15 31.91 -2.20
C ARG A 75 38.01 32.53 -2.99
N ASN A 76 37.69 33.81 -2.76
CA ASN A 76 36.62 34.56 -3.43
C ASN A 76 35.21 33.96 -3.27
N ARG A 77 34.98 33.16 -2.21
CA ARG A 77 33.68 32.55 -1.90
C ARG A 77 33.18 33.05 -0.55
N HIS A 78 33.07 34.37 -0.43
CA HIS A 78 32.78 35.06 0.82
C HIS A 78 31.34 34.89 1.29
N CYS A 79 30.36 34.91 0.37
CA CYS A 79 28.93 34.87 0.73
C CYS A 79 28.29 33.53 0.37
N ILE A 80 27.25 33.18 1.11
CA ILE A 80 26.31 32.09 0.82
C ILE A 80 24.91 32.69 0.88
N GLN A 81 24.05 32.23 -0.03
CA GLN A 81 22.63 32.56 -0.07
C GLN A 81 21.83 31.31 -0.43
N CYS A 82 20.56 31.29 -0.03
CA CYS A 82 19.61 30.31 -0.50
C CYS A 82 19.25 30.55 -1.98
N THR A 83 18.72 29.51 -2.62
CA THR A 83 18.18 29.57 -3.98
C THR A 83 16.70 29.91 -3.91
N GLY A 84 16.29 30.90 -4.69
CA GLY A 84 14.93 31.40 -4.76
C GLY A 84 14.14 30.84 -5.93
N PRO A 85 13.15 31.60 -6.42
CA PRO A 85 12.33 31.17 -7.53
C PRO A 85 13.11 31.13 -8.85
N TYR A 86 12.72 30.19 -9.69
CA TYR A 86 13.28 29.99 -11.01
C TYR A 86 12.33 30.55 -12.05
N ILE A 87 12.84 31.40 -12.94
CA ILE A 87 12.04 31.98 -14.01
C ILE A 87 12.45 31.32 -15.31
N ILE A 88 11.48 30.66 -15.94
CA ILE A 88 11.70 29.89 -17.15
C ILE A 88 11.03 30.61 -18.33
N TYR A 89 11.86 30.96 -19.30
CA TYR A 89 11.48 31.76 -20.47
C TYR A 89 11.89 31.08 -21.77
N ASN A 90 11.28 31.51 -22.87
CA ASN A 90 11.63 31.02 -24.21
C ASN A 90 12.63 31.97 -24.88
N GLU A 91 12.26 33.25 -24.99
CA GLU A 91 13.06 34.28 -25.67
C GLU A 91 13.52 35.37 -24.70
N ASP A 92 14.73 35.87 -24.90
CA ASP A 92 15.27 36.97 -24.10
C ASP A 92 15.03 38.31 -24.80
N ASN A 93 13.96 38.99 -24.40
CA ASN A 93 13.64 40.35 -24.86
C ASN A 93 14.00 41.43 -23.82
N GLY A 94 14.83 41.09 -22.82
CA GLY A 94 15.20 41.98 -21.72
C GLY A 94 15.04 41.35 -20.33
N ILE A 95 14.35 40.21 -20.24
CA ILE A 95 14.08 39.50 -18.99
C ILE A 95 15.34 39.23 -18.17
N ILE A 96 16.47 38.90 -18.83
CA ILE A 96 17.71 38.65 -18.11
C ILE A 96 18.17 39.90 -17.35
N LYS A 97 18.09 41.06 -17.99
CA LYS A 97 18.50 42.34 -17.38
C LYS A 97 17.56 42.76 -16.26
N ALA A 98 16.26 42.50 -16.41
CA ALA A 98 15.26 42.85 -15.40
C ALA A 98 15.36 41.99 -14.13
N PHE A 99 15.68 40.70 -14.25
CA PHE A 99 15.67 39.78 -13.10
C PHE A 99 17.05 39.47 -12.50
N ARG A 100 18.17 39.69 -13.22
CA ARG A 100 19.53 39.34 -12.74
C ARG A 100 19.96 40.01 -11.43
N ASN A 101 19.39 41.17 -11.09
CA ASN A 101 19.80 41.94 -9.92
C ASN A 101 19.07 41.52 -8.63
N ILE A 102 18.04 40.68 -8.74
CA ILE A 102 17.28 40.20 -7.59
C ILE A 102 18.01 38.96 -7.05
N PRO A 103 18.37 38.91 -5.75
CA PRO A 103 19.08 37.78 -5.18
C PRO A 103 18.20 36.52 -5.18
N GLY A 104 18.86 35.36 -5.25
CA GLY A 104 18.19 34.05 -5.21
C GLY A 104 17.51 33.63 -6.52
N ILE A 105 17.11 34.58 -7.38
CA ILE A 105 16.45 34.29 -8.65
C ILE A 105 17.41 33.64 -9.64
N THR A 106 16.97 32.54 -10.24
CA THR A 106 17.69 31.91 -11.34
C THR A 106 16.87 31.92 -12.61
N LEU A 107 17.47 32.38 -13.70
CA LEU A 107 16.88 32.42 -15.02
C LEU A 107 17.28 31.17 -15.82
N LEU A 108 16.31 30.58 -16.52
CA LEU A 108 16.49 29.39 -17.34
C LEU A 108 15.75 29.54 -18.67
N ASN A 109 16.38 29.10 -19.75
CA ASN A 109 15.73 28.98 -21.05
C ASN A 109 15.17 27.56 -21.22
N VAL A 110 13.94 27.42 -21.71
CA VAL A 110 13.28 26.11 -21.96
C VAL A 110 14.07 25.21 -22.90
N SER A 111 14.68 25.76 -23.93
CA SER A 111 15.47 24.96 -24.88
C SER A 111 16.79 24.45 -24.25
N LYS A 112 17.25 25.07 -23.16
CA LYS A 112 18.52 24.78 -22.48
C LYS A 112 18.33 24.56 -20.97
N LEU A 113 17.42 23.66 -20.62
CA LEU A 113 17.18 23.29 -19.22
C LEU A 113 18.38 22.53 -18.64
N ASN A 114 18.93 23.04 -17.55
CA ASN A 114 20.11 22.47 -16.88
C ASN A 114 19.71 21.80 -15.57
N ILE A 115 20.04 20.52 -15.42
CA ILE A 115 19.78 19.72 -14.22
C ILE A 115 20.49 20.27 -12.99
N LEU A 116 21.69 20.85 -13.12
CA LEU A 116 22.43 21.39 -11.97
C LEU A 116 21.72 22.58 -11.33
N LYS A 117 21.03 23.36 -12.17
CA LYS A 117 20.26 24.51 -11.75
C LYS A 117 18.91 24.09 -11.23
N LEU A 118 18.28 23.13 -11.88
CA LEU A 118 16.97 22.59 -11.53
C LEU A 118 17.07 21.76 -10.21
N ALA A 119 18.03 20.86 -10.04
CA ALA A 119 18.21 20.08 -8.82
C ALA A 119 19.49 20.48 -8.07
N PRO A 120 19.58 21.68 -7.46
CA PRO A 120 20.74 22.06 -6.68
C PRO A 120 20.85 21.12 -5.47
N GLY A 121 22.03 20.51 -5.31
CA GLY A 121 22.28 19.50 -4.28
C GLY A 121 21.57 18.16 -4.50
N GLY A 122 20.98 17.92 -5.68
CA GLY A 122 20.27 16.68 -5.99
C GLY A 122 18.85 16.59 -5.40
N HIS A 123 18.36 17.64 -4.75
CA HIS A 123 16.98 17.71 -4.25
C HIS A 123 16.05 18.23 -5.34
N VAL A 124 14.89 17.60 -5.49
CA VAL A 124 13.83 17.99 -6.44
C VAL A 124 12.81 18.93 -5.76
N GLY A 125 11.97 19.61 -6.54
CA GLY A 125 10.89 20.46 -6.01
C GLY A 125 11.33 21.90 -5.82
N LEU A 126 11.82 22.54 -6.89
CA LEU A 126 12.03 23.98 -6.89
C LEU A 126 10.74 24.74 -7.23
N PHE A 127 10.66 25.97 -6.75
CA PHE A 127 9.61 26.88 -7.17
C PHE A 127 9.94 27.49 -8.54
N CYS A 128 9.21 27.05 -9.57
CA CYS A 128 9.37 27.49 -10.95
C CYS A 128 8.19 28.37 -11.40
N ILE A 129 8.50 29.49 -12.02
CA ILE A 129 7.58 30.44 -12.66
C ILE A 129 7.82 30.33 -14.16
N TRP A 130 6.78 29.99 -14.90
CA TRP A 130 6.83 29.79 -16.34
C TRP A 130 6.23 30.98 -17.07
N THR A 131 6.79 31.33 -18.22
CA THR A 131 6.07 32.12 -19.22
C THR A 131 5.18 31.21 -20.05
N LYS A 132 4.12 31.76 -20.65
CA LYS A 132 3.15 30.97 -21.44
C LYS A 132 3.82 30.31 -22.65
N SER A 133 4.65 31.04 -23.38
CA SER A 133 5.43 30.55 -24.53
C SER A 133 6.39 29.44 -24.12
N ALA A 134 7.06 29.60 -22.97
CA ALA A 134 7.92 28.58 -22.39
C ALA A 134 7.15 27.29 -22.06
N PHE A 135 5.96 27.43 -21.47
CA PHE A 135 5.14 26.30 -21.08
C PHE A 135 4.62 25.52 -22.29
N GLN A 136 4.20 26.21 -23.36
CA GLN A 136 3.79 25.56 -24.61
C GLN A 136 4.95 24.82 -25.29
N LYS A 137 6.13 25.43 -25.31
CA LYS A 137 7.33 24.83 -25.93
C LYS A 137 7.82 23.56 -25.21
N LEU A 138 7.46 23.35 -23.93
CA LEU A 138 7.77 22.10 -23.23
C LEU A 138 7.13 20.87 -23.89
N ASP A 139 5.91 21.01 -24.41
CA ASP A 139 5.19 19.90 -25.05
C ASP A 139 5.90 19.50 -26.35
N GLU A 140 6.36 20.47 -27.14
CA GLU A 140 7.18 20.22 -28.34
C GLU A 140 8.57 19.64 -28.00
N PHE A 141 9.15 20.06 -26.87
CA PHE A 141 10.49 19.67 -26.44
C PHE A 141 10.56 18.27 -25.82
N ASN A 142 9.50 17.83 -25.13
CA ASN A 142 9.46 16.54 -24.45
C ASN A 142 8.50 15.54 -25.14
N GLY A 143 7.54 16.02 -25.91
CA GLY A 143 6.44 15.23 -26.45
C GLY A 143 5.40 14.85 -25.40
N THR A 144 4.54 13.91 -25.78
CA THR A 144 3.62 13.19 -24.88
C THR A 144 3.87 11.69 -25.01
N TRP A 145 3.30 10.85 -24.15
CA TRP A 145 3.41 9.40 -24.34
C TRP A 145 2.84 8.90 -25.69
N ARG A 146 1.96 9.69 -26.34
CA ARG A 146 1.37 9.37 -27.64
C ARG A 146 2.14 9.95 -28.83
N LYS A 147 2.82 11.09 -28.64
CA LYS A 147 3.51 11.82 -29.70
C LYS A 147 4.96 12.04 -29.27
N ALA A 148 5.92 11.55 -30.06
CA ALA A 148 7.34 11.74 -29.80
C ALA A 148 7.71 13.24 -29.82
N ALA A 149 8.84 13.57 -29.18
CA ALA A 149 9.33 14.94 -29.14
C ALA A 149 9.72 15.43 -30.55
N SER A 150 9.36 16.67 -30.89
CA SER A 150 9.68 17.25 -32.20
C SER A 150 11.12 17.79 -32.25
N LEU A 151 11.57 18.41 -31.15
CA LEU A 151 12.88 19.07 -31.07
C LEU A 151 14.04 18.12 -30.72
N LYS A 152 13.74 16.90 -30.26
CA LYS A 152 14.74 15.89 -29.90
C LYS A 152 14.53 14.63 -30.74
N SER A 153 15.52 14.30 -31.56
CA SER A 153 15.49 13.06 -32.32
C SER A 153 15.53 11.84 -31.38
N ASN A 154 14.73 10.83 -31.70
CA ASN A 154 14.68 9.54 -30.99
C ASN A 154 14.42 9.64 -29.47
N TYR A 155 13.73 10.69 -29.03
CA TYR A 155 13.36 10.87 -27.62
C TYR A 155 11.85 10.69 -27.41
N ASN A 156 11.50 9.93 -26.38
CA ASN A 156 10.13 9.80 -25.88
C ASN A 156 10.14 9.81 -24.34
N LEU A 157 8.99 10.07 -23.73
CA LEU A 157 8.87 10.05 -22.28
C LEU A 157 9.09 8.64 -21.70
N PRO A 158 9.73 8.53 -20.53
CA PRO A 158 9.77 7.29 -19.78
C PRO A 158 8.37 6.78 -19.45
N ILE A 159 8.17 5.47 -19.59
CA ILE A 159 6.93 4.81 -19.18
C ILE A 159 6.91 4.69 -17.65
N HIS A 160 5.77 5.02 -17.04
CA HIS A 160 5.59 4.87 -15.60
C HIS A 160 5.52 3.39 -15.24
N LYS A 161 6.22 2.98 -14.18
CA LYS A 161 6.20 1.58 -13.69
C LYS A 161 4.88 1.22 -12.99
N MET A 162 4.22 2.21 -12.39
CA MET A 162 2.94 2.07 -11.71
C MET A 162 2.00 3.14 -12.25
N ILE A 163 0.81 2.74 -12.72
CA ILE A 163 -0.22 3.66 -13.23
C ILE A 163 -0.80 4.49 -12.07
N ASN A 164 -1.11 3.82 -10.96
CA ASN A 164 -1.59 4.45 -9.74
C ASN A 164 -0.56 4.26 -8.62
N THR A 165 -0.09 5.37 -8.05
CA THR A 165 0.87 5.40 -6.94
C THR A 165 0.20 5.48 -5.56
N ASP A 166 -1.12 5.68 -5.50
CA ASP A 166 -1.86 5.70 -4.24
C ASP A 166 -2.10 4.26 -3.73
N LEU A 167 -1.10 3.78 -3.00
CA LEU A 167 -1.14 2.49 -2.32
C LEU A 167 -2.29 2.40 -1.31
N SER A 168 -2.65 3.52 -0.67
CA SER A 168 -3.70 3.52 0.36
C SER A 168 -5.06 3.22 -0.25
N ARG A 169 -5.33 3.77 -1.44
CA ARG A 169 -6.54 3.49 -2.21
C ARG A 169 -6.55 2.08 -2.77
N ILE A 170 -5.42 1.60 -3.29
CA ILE A 170 -5.29 0.22 -3.80
C ILE A 170 -5.58 -0.77 -2.66
N LEU A 171 -4.94 -0.60 -1.50
CA LEU A 171 -5.14 -1.51 -0.36
C LEU A 171 -6.56 -1.47 0.22
N LYS A 172 -7.24 -0.33 0.14
CA LYS A 172 -8.63 -0.16 0.61
C LYS A 172 -9.67 -0.56 -0.44
N SER A 173 -9.26 -0.96 -1.64
CA SER A 173 -10.20 -1.31 -2.71
C SER A 173 -11.04 -2.53 -2.31
N PRO A 174 -12.34 -2.57 -2.64
CA PRO A 174 -13.23 -3.66 -2.22
C PRO A 174 -12.79 -5.01 -2.79
N GLU A 175 -12.13 -5.03 -3.96
CA GLU A 175 -11.61 -6.24 -4.58
C GLU A 175 -10.51 -6.88 -3.71
N ILE A 176 -9.57 -6.06 -3.23
CA ILE A 176 -8.49 -6.52 -2.35
C ILE A 176 -9.03 -6.87 -0.96
N GLN A 177 -9.93 -6.03 -0.43
CA GLN A 177 -10.54 -6.24 0.90
C GLN A 177 -11.42 -7.48 0.95
N ARG A 178 -12.04 -7.89 -0.17
CA ARG A 178 -12.85 -9.13 -0.26
C ARG A 178 -11.98 -10.38 -0.18
N ILE A 179 -10.77 -10.35 -0.73
CA ILE A 179 -9.82 -11.47 -0.71
C ILE A 179 -9.08 -11.53 0.63
N HIS A 180 -8.98 -10.40 1.34
CA HIS A 180 -8.31 -10.34 2.64
C HIS A 180 -8.95 -11.32 3.63
N ARG A 181 -8.16 -12.32 4.04
CA ARG A 181 -8.61 -13.42 4.91
C ARG A 181 -8.93 -12.88 6.30
N ARG A 182 -10.21 -12.72 6.60
CA ARG A 182 -10.66 -12.51 7.98
C ARG A 182 -10.60 -13.84 8.72
N VAL A 183 -9.94 -13.86 9.89
CA VAL A 183 -10.02 -15.01 10.80
C VAL A 183 -11.46 -15.08 11.31
N LEU A 184 -12.22 -16.06 10.82
CA LEU A 184 -13.61 -16.25 11.23
C LEU A 184 -13.66 -16.62 12.72
N LYS A 185 -14.22 -15.74 13.55
CA LYS A 185 -14.53 -16.06 14.96
C LYS A 185 -15.63 -17.12 14.99
N LYS A 186 -15.27 -18.39 15.27
CA LYS A 186 -16.29 -19.45 15.37
C LYS A 186 -17.00 -19.37 16.73
N ASN A 187 -18.29 -19.67 16.72
CA ASN A 187 -19.12 -19.65 17.92
C ASN A 187 -18.69 -20.78 18.90
N PRO A 188 -18.33 -20.46 20.16
CA PRO A 188 -17.88 -21.46 21.14
C PRO A 188 -18.96 -22.46 21.54
N LEU A 189 -20.23 -22.07 21.60
CA LEU A 189 -21.32 -22.98 21.97
C LEU A 189 -21.57 -24.06 20.91
N LYS A 190 -21.25 -23.76 19.64
CA LYS A 190 -21.36 -24.70 18.52
C LYS A 190 -20.07 -25.48 18.27
N ASN A 191 -18.91 -24.95 18.65
CA ASN A 191 -17.61 -25.56 18.39
C ASN A 191 -16.87 -25.90 19.69
N LEU A 192 -16.92 -27.17 20.08
CA LEU A 192 -16.34 -27.68 21.32
C LEU A 192 -14.86 -27.31 21.48
N ARG A 193 -14.02 -27.41 20.44
CA ARG A 193 -12.59 -27.11 20.55
C ARG A 193 -12.32 -25.66 20.97
N ILE A 194 -13.16 -24.74 20.51
CA ILE A 194 -13.06 -23.31 20.89
C ILE A 194 -13.63 -23.10 22.29
N MET A 195 -14.71 -23.79 22.65
CA MET A 195 -15.25 -23.76 24.01
C MET A 195 -14.22 -24.23 25.04
N LEU A 196 -13.48 -25.31 24.74
CA LEU A 196 -12.43 -25.85 25.61
C LEU A 196 -11.20 -24.95 25.66
N LYS A 197 -10.89 -24.25 24.57
CA LYS A 197 -9.84 -23.22 24.56
C LYS A 197 -10.18 -22.03 25.45
N LEU A 198 -11.47 -21.65 25.52
CA LEU A 198 -11.94 -20.53 26.35
C LEU A 198 -12.22 -20.94 27.81
N ASN A 199 -12.80 -22.12 28.02
CA ASN A 199 -13.21 -22.61 29.32
C ASN A 199 -12.98 -24.13 29.39
N LEU A 200 -11.85 -24.51 30.00
CA LEU A 200 -11.45 -25.90 30.18
C LEU A 200 -12.42 -26.66 31.11
N HIS A 201 -13.01 -25.99 32.11
CA HIS A 201 -13.93 -26.58 33.09
C HIS A 201 -15.26 -27.06 32.47
N ASN A 202 -15.57 -26.61 31.25
CA ASN A 202 -16.79 -27.00 30.55
C ASN A 202 -16.81 -28.51 30.18
N THR A 203 -15.65 -29.18 30.07
CA THR A 203 -15.62 -30.65 29.91
C THR A 203 -16.25 -31.36 31.10
N ILE A 204 -15.86 -30.97 32.31
CA ILE A 204 -16.26 -31.59 33.57
C ILE A 204 -17.76 -31.39 33.79
N LEU A 205 -18.25 -30.16 33.64
CA LEU A 205 -19.67 -29.85 33.77
C LEU A 205 -20.53 -30.62 32.76
N ARG A 206 -20.05 -30.75 31.52
CA ARG A 206 -20.76 -31.51 30.48
C ARG A 206 -20.79 -33.01 30.78
N GLN A 207 -19.68 -33.57 31.27
CA GLN A 207 -19.61 -34.98 31.68
C GLN A 207 -20.56 -35.27 32.84
N ALA A 208 -20.55 -34.42 33.87
CA ALA A 208 -21.45 -34.55 35.02
C ALA A 208 -22.92 -34.46 34.58
N ARG A 209 -23.27 -33.50 33.70
CA ARG A 209 -24.63 -33.38 33.16
C ARG A 209 -25.05 -34.61 32.35
N ASN A 210 -24.18 -35.10 31.46
CA ASN A 210 -24.48 -36.29 30.65
C ASN A 210 -24.62 -37.56 31.50
N HIS A 211 -23.80 -37.70 32.54
CA HIS A 211 -23.91 -38.80 33.49
C HIS A 211 -25.24 -38.77 34.23
N LYS A 212 -25.65 -37.59 34.73
CA LYS A 212 -26.95 -37.40 35.37
C LYS A 212 -28.10 -37.79 34.42
N LEU A 213 -28.12 -37.26 33.20
CA LEU A 213 -29.14 -37.61 32.20
C LEU A 213 -29.16 -39.11 31.86
N TRP A 214 -28.00 -39.78 31.86
CA TRP A 214 -27.93 -41.22 31.60
C TRP A 214 -28.52 -42.02 32.75
N VAL A 215 -28.22 -41.64 34.00
CA VAL A 215 -28.81 -42.25 35.20
C VAL A 215 -30.32 -42.03 35.22
N ASP A 216 -30.79 -40.80 34.98
CA ASP A 216 -32.22 -40.48 34.94
C ASP A 216 -32.94 -41.28 33.85
N LYS A 217 -32.32 -41.43 32.67
CA LYS A 217 -32.87 -42.23 31.56
C LYS A 217 -32.88 -43.73 31.87
N ALA A 218 -31.85 -44.23 32.57
CA ALA A 218 -31.78 -45.62 32.98
C ALA A 218 -32.83 -45.94 34.06
N ALA A 219 -33.02 -45.03 35.03
CA ALA A 219 -34.07 -45.12 36.04
C ALA A 219 -35.47 -45.11 35.39
N ALA A 220 -35.75 -44.16 34.51
CA ALA A 220 -37.02 -44.10 33.78
C ALA A 220 -37.26 -45.35 32.89
N ALA A 221 -36.21 -45.94 32.33
CA ALA A 221 -36.31 -47.18 31.57
C ALA A 221 -36.57 -48.41 32.45
N ALA A 222 -35.99 -48.44 33.66
CA ALA A 222 -36.24 -49.48 34.66
C ALA A 222 -37.67 -49.39 35.21
N GLU A 223 -38.14 -48.20 35.57
CA GLU A 223 -39.52 -47.95 35.98
C GLU A 223 -40.53 -48.32 34.87
N ALA A 224 -40.22 -47.99 33.61
CA ALA A 224 -41.04 -48.39 32.47
C ALA A 224 -41.01 -49.90 32.16
N LEU A 225 -40.02 -50.64 32.66
CA LEU A 225 -39.94 -52.09 32.57
C LEU A 225 -40.71 -52.76 33.73
N GLU A 226 -40.57 -52.23 34.95
CA GLU A 226 -41.33 -52.65 36.15
C GLU A 226 -42.83 -52.45 35.93
N ALA A 227 -43.25 -51.29 35.42
CA ALA A 227 -44.65 -51.02 35.06
C ALA A 227 -45.20 -51.97 33.98
N LYS A 228 -44.34 -52.51 33.11
CA LYS A 228 -44.72 -53.53 32.11
C LYS A 228 -44.69 -54.96 32.64
N SER A 229 -43.99 -55.22 33.73
CA SER A 229 -44.03 -56.51 34.43
C SER A 229 -45.18 -56.60 35.44
N ASP A 230 -45.59 -55.47 36.03
CA ASP A 230 -46.76 -55.39 36.92
C ASP A 230 -48.07 -55.62 36.17
N GLU A 231 -48.13 -55.27 34.88
CA GLU A 231 -49.24 -55.67 33.99
C GLU A 231 -49.21 -57.17 33.60
N LYS A 232 -48.13 -57.92 33.88
CA LYS A 232 -47.94 -59.32 33.46
C LYS A 232 -48.05 -60.37 34.58
N ALA A 233 -48.65 -60.03 35.72
CA ALA A 233 -48.98 -61.00 36.77
C ALA A 233 -50.35 -61.70 36.59
N VAL A 234 -51.17 -61.33 35.60
CA VAL A 234 -52.41 -62.05 35.25
C VAL A 234 -52.50 -62.26 33.73
N ALA A 235 -52.08 -63.45 33.27
CA ALA A 235 -52.68 -64.23 32.18
C ALA A 235 -51.68 -65.27 31.66
N GLY A 236 -52.07 -66.54 31.82
CA GLY A 236 -51.32 -67.70 31.38
C GLY A 236 -51.22 -67.88 29.86
N LYS A 237 -50.19 -68.65 29.49
CA LYS A 237 -49.79 -69.19 28.18
C LYS A 237 -50.99 -69.82 27.42
N LYS A 238 -51.11 -69.74 26.08
CA LYS A 238 -50.25 -70.38 25.06
C LYS A 238 -50.54 -69.85 23.62
N PRO A 239 -49.68 -70.15 22.63
CA PRO A 239 -49.51 -69.39 21.38
C PRO A 239 -50.04 -70.09 20.12
N VAL A 240 -50.45 -69.35 19.08
CA VAL A 240 -50.46 -69.85 17.68
C VAL A 240 -50.14 -68.72 16.67
N VAL A 241 -48.94 -68.86 16.07
CA VAL A 241 -48.55 -68.72 14.65
C VAL A 241 -49.25 -67.65 13.77
N GLY A 242 -48.47 -66.65 13.35
CA GLY A 242 -48.81 -65.74 12.25
C GLY A 242 -47.60 -65.10 11.57
N LYS A 243 -47.36 -65.49 10.31
CA LYS A 243 -46.72 -64.77 9.19
C LYS A 243 -45.39 -64.01 9.44
N LYS A 244 -44.28 -64.64 8.99
CA LYS A 244 -43.00 -63.96 8.69
C LYS A 244 -43.09 -63.18 7.37
N GLY A 245 -43.04 -61.86 7.46
CA GLY A 245 -42.76 -60.95 6.35
C GLY A 245 -41.47 -60.17 6.59
N LYS A 246 -40.59 -60.21 5.59
CA LYS A 246 -39.44 -59.31 5.29
C LYS A 246 -38.27 -59.19 6.28
N LYS A 247 -37.18 -59.84 5.86
CA LYS A 247 -35.78 -59.61 6.25
C LYS A 247 -35.37 -58.16 5.95
N ILE A 248 -34.78 -57.47 6.92
CA ILE A 248 -33.73 -56.46 6.67
C ILE A 248 -32.52 -56.90 7.48
N ALA A 249 -31.52 -57.39 6.77
CA ALA A 249 -30.21 -57.71 7.31
C ALA A 249 -29.37 -56.43 7.37
N VAL A 250 -28.93 -56.04 8.56
CA VAL A 250 -27.71 -55.24 8.71
C VAL A 250 -26.85 -55.96 9.73
N GLY A 251 -25.83 -56.62 9.21
CA GLY A 251 -24.89 -57.43 9.96
C GLY A 251 -24.09 -56.61 10.96
N PHE A 252 -24.06 -57.12 12.19
CA PHE A 252 -23.02 -56.86 13.18
C PHE A 252 -21.63 -57.16 12.58
N LYS A 253 -20.76 -56.16 12.49
CA LYS A 253 -19.30 -56.37 12.51
C LYS A 253 -18.78 -56.07 13.92
N LYS A 254 -18.40 -57.16 14.58
CA LYS A 254 -17.78 -57.31 15.90
C LYS A 254 -16.45 -56.52 15.94
N GLN A 255 -16.34 -55.49 16.79
CA GLN A 255 -15.06 -54.92 17.20
C GLN A 255 -14.56 -55.66 18.45
N LYS A 256 -13.38 -56.29 18.35
CA LYS A 256 -12.62 -56.77 19.51
C LYS A 256 -11.87 -55.59 20.15
N LYS A 257 -11.94 -55.50 21.48
CA LYS A 257 -11.21 -54.56 22.36
C LYS A 257 -9.71 -54.89 22.47
N PRO A 258 -8.88 -53.94 22.96
CA PRO A 258 -7.42 -53.95 22.89
C PRO A 258 -6.76 -54.65 24.10
N LEU A 259 -5.50 -55.07 23.94
CA LEU A 259 -4.63 -55.51 25.03
C LEU A 259 -3.44 -54.55 25.20
N VAL A 260 -3.19 -54.21 26.46
CA VAL A 260 -2.14 -53.32 26.98
C VAL A 260 -0.92 -54.12 27.45
N GLY A 261 0.28 -53.51 27.34
CA GLY A 261 1.51 -53.84 28.07
C GLY A 261 2.70 -54.14 27.13
N LYS A 262 3.95 -53.68 27.30
CA LYS A 262 4.68 -52.94 28.35
C LYS A 262 6.00 -52.39 27.73
N LYS A 263 6.68 -51.49 28.46
CA LYS A 263 7.89 -50.68 28.16
C LYS A 263 9.15 -51.45 27.69
N ALA A 264 10.02 -50.76 26.93
CA ALA A 264 11.48 -50.68 27.19
C ALA A 264 12.12 -49.49 26.44
N ALA A 265 13.12 -48.88 27.07
CA ALA A 265 13.85 -47.69 26.66
C ALA A 265 15.09 -48.00 25.81
N ALA A 266 15.50 -47.09 24.91
CA ALA A 266 16.89 -46.96 24.47
C ALA A 266 17.14 -45.59 23.79
N THR A 267 18.01 -44.81 24.42
CA THR A 267 18.66 -43.57 23.96
C THR A 267 19.71 -43.82 22.88
N LYS A 268 19.71 -43.03 21.78
CA LYS A 268 20.91 -42.67 20.98
C LYS A 268 20.80 -41.23 20.44
N LYS A 269 21.94 -40.52 20.45
CA LYS A 269 22.21 -39.09 20.16
C LYS A 269 22.10 -38.70 18.66
N PRO A 270 22.08 -37.38 18.32
CA PRO A 270 21.69 -36.83 17.01
C PRO A 270 22.86 -36.45 16.08
N VAL A 271 22.64 -36.47 14.75
CA VAL A 271 23.55 -36.02 13.65
C VAL A 271 22.63 -35.51 12.48
N PRO A 272 23.00 -34.53 11.62
CA PRO A 272 22.47 -33.16 11.58
C PRO A 272 21.56 -32.85 10.35
N GLU A 273 20.93 -31.67 10.39
CA GLU A 273 19.98 -31.16 9.39
C GLU A 273 20.56 -30.98 7.96
N LYS A 274 19.81 -31.45 6.95
CA LYS A 274 19.91 -31.01 5.55
C LYS A 274 18.76 -30.04 5.25
N LYS A 275 19.08 -28.82 4.81
CA LYS A 275 18.12 -27.82 4.30
C LYS A 275 17.33 -28.36 3.09
N PRO A 276 16.02 -28.16 2.97
CA PRO A 276 15.31 -28.44 1.72
C PRO A 276 15.38 -27.24 0.76
N ALA A 277 15.70 -27.56 -0.50
CA ALA A 277 15.75 -26.66 -1.64
C ALA A 277 14.37 -26.12 -2.05
N GLU A 278 14.35 -24.88 -2.57
CA GLU A 278 13.18 -24.23 -3.18
C GLU A 278 12.62 -25.04 -4.35
N LYS A 279 11.33 -25.41 -4.28
CA LYS A 279 10.60 -25.96 -5.42
C LYS A 279 10.09 -24.81 -6.30
N LYS A 280 10.42 -24.86 -7.60
CA LYS A 280 9.83 -24.00 -8.63
C LYS A 280 8.32 -24.26 -8.72
N PRO A 281 7.50 -23.22 -8.99
CA PRO A 281 6.05 -23.35 -9.05
C PRO A 281 5.62 -24.27 -10.19
N THR A 282 4.59 -25.07 -9.90
CA THR A 282 4.03 -26.06 -10.85
C THR A 282 3.29 -25.37 -12.00
N THR A 283 3.11 -26.10 -13.11
CA THR A 283 2.55 -25.59 -14.37
C THR A 283 1.17 -24.91 -14.19
N GLU A 284 0.39 -25.34 -13.20
CA GLU A 284 -0.90 -24.76 -12.84
C GLU A 284 -0.76 -23.39 -12.15
N GLU A 285 0.25 -23.19 -11.29
CA GLU A 285 0.52 -21.92 -10.64
C GLU A 285 1.01 -20.86 -11.64
N ARG A 286 1.76 -21.27 -12.68
CA ARG A 286 2.15 -20.38 -13.79
C ARG A 286 0.96 -19.96 -14.64
N SER A 287 0.01 -20.86 -14.89
CA SER A 287 -1.23 -20.55 -15.61
C SER A 287 -2.09 -19.52 -14.89
N LEU A 288 -2.20 -19.64 -13.56
CA LEU A 288 -2.94 -18.69 -12.73
C LEU A 288 -2.26 -17.32 -12.64
N LEU A 289 -0.93 -17.29 -12.58
CA LEU A 289 -0.16 -16.04 -12.62
C LEU A 289 -0.30 -15.33 -13.97
N HIS A 290 -0.33 -16.07 -15.08
CA HIS A 290 -0.52 -15.50 -16.41
C HIS A 290 -1.96 -14.96 -16.63
N LYS A 291 -2.98 -15.63 -16.07
CA LYS A 291 -4.36 -15.13 -16.06
C LYS A 291 -4.52 -13.90 -15.18
N LEU A 292 -3.81 -13.82 -14.06
CA LEU A 292 -3.78 -12.64 -13.20
C LEU A 292 -3.05 -11.46 -13.88
N LEU A 293 -1.98 -11.73 -14.62
CA LEU A 293 -1.26 -10.68 -15.36
C LEU A 293 -2.14 -10.03 -16.44
N ASN A 294 -2.90 -10.85 -17.17
CA ASN A 294 -3.80 -10.38 -18.24
C ASN A 294 -5.07 -9.67 -17.72
N LEU A 295 -5.37 -9.76 -16.42
CA LEU A 295 -6.48 -9.02 -15.81
C LEU A 295 -6.04 -7.65 -15.26
N ILE A 296 -4.73 -7.47 -15.07
CA ILE A 296 -4.11 -6.27 -14.47
C ILE A 296 -3.67 -5.28 -15.56
N ILE A 297 -3.55 -5.72 -16.81
CA ILE A 297 -3.19 -4.90 -17.96
C ILE A 297 -4.32 -5.05 -19.00
N PRO A 298 -5.13 -4.01 -19.28
CA PRO A 298 -6.02 -4.02 -20.45
C PRO A 298 -5.22 -3.99 -21.76
#